data_AF-A0A2T4IH71-F1
#
_entry.id   AF-A0A2T4IH71-F1
#
_cell.length_a   1.000
_cell.length_b   1.000
_cell.length_c   1.000
_cell.angle_alpha   90.00
_cell.angle_beta   90.00
_cell.angle_gamma   90.00
#
_symmetry.space_group_name_H-M   'P 1'
#
loop_
_entity.id
_entity.type
_entity.pdbx_description
1 polymer ?
#
loop_
_entity_poly.entity_id
_entity_poly.type
_entity_poly.pdbx_seq_one_letter_code
_entity_poly.pdbx_strand_id
1 'polypeptide(L)'
;MNAPALRLAESAAARPFRHVLLATDFATTTDAFHRRLLALARSRGERVSVLHLPVEGAPDDPCASILVDGLLARLQIDPAVAWVAGHETLHDAFHACVKAHGVDLVIAGRCSDLPEHAPCRRLPGLAAQLGCTLIALEDSPEWL
;
A
#
# COMPACT_ATOMS: atom_id res chain seq x y z
N MET A 1 -30.84 -43.10 12.06
CA MET A 1 -30.74 -41.92 11.18
C MET A 1 -29.66 -41.01 11.74
N ASN A 2 -28.43 -41.11 11.21
CA ASN A 2 -27.31 -40.25 11.61
C ASN A 2 -27.26 -39.06 10.66
N ALA A 3 -27.38 -37.85 11.19
CA ALA A 3 -27.14 -36.63 10.44
C ALA A 3 -25.66 -36.54 10.06
N PRO A 4 -25.30 -36.12 8.83
CA PRO A 4 -23.91 -35.95 8.46
C PRO A 4 -23.36 -34.74 9.21
N ALA A 5 -22.27 -34.94 9.94
CA ALA A 5 -21.47 -33.86 10.50
C ALA A 5 -20.95 -33.01 9.34
N LEU A 6 -21.52 -31.81 9.18
CA LEU A 6 -20.94 -30.73 8.40
C LEU A 6 -19.54 -30.48 8.95
N ARG A 7 -18.52 -31.03 8.28
CA ARG A 7 -17.15 -30.58 8.45
C ARG A 7 -17.14 -29.11 8.03
N LEU A 8 -17.17 -28.22 9.02
CA LEU A 8 -16.63 -26.88 8.89
C LEU A 8 -15.17 -27.06 8.52
N ALA A 9 -14.91 -27.20 7.22
CA ALA A 9 -13.61 -26.85 6.70
C ALA A 9 -13.43 -25.39 7.11
N GLU A 10 -12.56 -25.16 8.09
CA GLU A 10 -11.94 -23.87 8.31
C GLU A 10 -11.38 -23.46 6.96
N SER A 11 -12.20 -22.73 6.20
CA SER A 11 -11.82 -22.14 4.94
C SER A 11 -10.77 -21.12 5.34
N ALA A 12 -9.50 -21.54 5.27
CA ALA A 12 -8.37 -20.62 5.30
C ALA A 12 -8.74 -19.51 4.33
N ALA A 13 -9.08 -18.32 4.87
CA ALA A 13 -9.75 -17.28 4.10
C ALA A 13 -8.97 -17.08 2.80
N ALA A 14 -9.55 -17.53 1.68
CA ALA A 14 -8.85 -17.55 0.40
C ALA A 14 -8.51 -16.09 0.09
N ARG A 15 -7.23 -15.76 0.17
CA ARG A 15 -6.78 -14.40 -0.11
C ARG A 15 -6.96 -14.19 -1.62
N PRO A 16 -7.80 -13.25 -2.06
CA PRO A 16 -8.16 -13.14 -3.46
C PRO A 16 -7.00 -12.66 -4.36
N PHE A 17 -5.92 -12.16 -3.76
CA PHE A 17 -4.77 -11.61 -4.46
C PHE A 17 -3.47 -12.27 -4.02
N ARG A 18 -2.57 -12.52 -4.96
CA ARG A 18 -1.25 -13.09 -4.68
C ARG A 18 -0.32 -12.06 -4.06
N HIS A 19 -0.34 -10.82 -4.56
CA HIS A 19 0.57 -9.79 -4.10
C HIS A 19 -0.07 -8.40 -4.10
N VAL A 20 -0.19 -7.85 -2.90
CA VAL A 20 -0.72 -6.51 -2.68
C VAL A 20 0.42 -5.51 -2.54
N LEU A 21 0.34 -4.42 -3.30
CA LEU A 21 1.18 -3.23 -3.10
C LEU A 21 0.41 -2.20 -2.28
N LEU A 22 0.92 -1.87 -1.10
CA LEU A 22 0.43 -0.76 -0.28
C LEU A 22 1.19 0.51 -0.68
N ALA A 23 0.54 1.43 -1.39
CA ALA A 23 1.13 2.68 -1.84
C ALA A 23 0.57 3.86 -1.03
N THR A 24 1.38 4.58 -0.27
CA THR A 24 0.89 5.71 0.51
C THR A 24 1.96 6.74 0.84
N ASP A 25 1.53 7.98 1.02
CA ASP A 25 2.32 9.02 1.65
C ASP A 25 2.17 8.92 3.17
N PHE A 26 3.22 8.41 3.80
CA PHE A 26 3.28 8.19 5.24
C PHE A 26 3.59 9.46 6.04
N ALA A 27 3.90 10.58 5.38
CA ALA A 27 4.16 11.86 6.03
C ALA A 27 2.87 12.66 6.29
N THR A 28 1.85 12.48 5.46
CA THR A 28 0.61 13.28 5.50
C THR A 28 -0.62 12.52 6.02
N THR A 29 -0.44 11.28 6.48
CA THR A 29 -1.53 10.44 7.00
C THR A 29 -1.23 9.88 8.41
N THR A 30 -2.28 9.46 9.12
CA THR A 30 -2.22 9.10 10.56
C THR A 30 -1.72 7.67 10.80
N ASP A 31 -1.13 7.38 11.97
CA ASP A 31 -0.73 6.01 12.34
C ASP A 31 -1.91 5.03 12.32
N ALA A 32 -3.08 5.45 12.80
CA ALA A 32 -4.29 4.64 12.77
C ALA A 32 -4.68 4.27 11.33
N PHE A 33 -4.58 5.22 10.41
CA PHE A 33 -4.82 4.98 8.99
C PHE A 33 -3.79 4.02 8.39
N HIS A 34 -2.50 4.19 8.68
CA HIS A 34 -1.45 3.26 8.22
C HIS A 34 -1.72 1.82 8.67
N ARG A 35 -2.11 1.62 9.95
CA ARG A 35 -2.46 0.30 10.49
C ARG A 35 -3.67 -0.30 9.78
N ARG A 36 -4.70 0.52 9.52
CA ARG A 36 -5.91 0.10 8.79
C ARG A 36 -5.57 -0.33 7.36
N LEU A 37 -4.74 0.44 6.66
CA LEU A 37 -4.27 0.09 5.33
C LEU A 37 -3.48 -1.22 5.31
N LEU A 38 -2.55 -1.40 6.25
CA LEU A 38 -1.76 -2.62 6.36
C LEU A 38 -2.63 -3.84 6.72
N ALA A 39 -3.59 -3.68 7.64
CA ALA A 39 -4.54 -4.73 7.97
C ALA A 39 -5.37 -5.13 6.75
N LEU A 40 -5.84 -4.16 5.97
CA LEU A 40 -6.53 -4.42 4.71
C LEU A 40 -5.63 -5.17 3.72
N ALA A 41 -4.39 -4.73 3.50
CA ALA A 41 -3.45 -5.39 2.61
C ALA A 41 -3.20 -6.85 3.00
N ARG A 42 -2.93 -7.11 4.29
CA ARG A 42 -2.73 -8.46 4.84
C ARG A 42 -3.96 -9.35 4.73
N SER A 43 -5.16 -8.76 4.78
CA SER A 43 -6.43 -9.51 4.61
C SER A 43 -6.70 -9.91 3.15
N ARG A 44 -6.08 -9.21 2.19
CA ARG A 44 -6.34 -9.37 0.75
C ARG A 44 -5.25 -10.15 0.02
N GLY A 45 -4.00 -10.06 0.48
CA GLY A 45 -2.81 -10.56 -0.20
C GLY A 45 -2.10 -11.69 0.52
N GLU A 46 -1.61 -12.69 -0.22
CA GLU A 46 -0.61 -13.63 0.32
C GLU A 46 0.69 -12.91 0.71
N ARG A 47 1.09 -11.93 -0.10
CA ARG A 47 2.25 -11.05 0.12
C ARG A 47 1.84 -9.59 0.11
N VAL A 48 2.57 -8.78 0.88
CA VAL A 48 2.39 -7.33 0.93
C VAL A 48 3.75 -6.67 0.72
N SER A 49 3.85 -5.85 -0.32
CA SER A 49 4.94 -4.89 -0.50
C SER A 49 4.44 -3.50 -0.19
N VAL A 50 5.35 -2.61 0.18
CA VAL A 50 5.03 -1.20 0.46
C VAL A 50 5.72 -0.31 -0.56
N LEU A 51 5.02 0.72 -1.03
CA LEU A 51 5.58 1.82 -1.81
C LEU A 51 5.35 3.12 -1.06
N HIS A 52 6.41 3.74 -0.54
CA HIS A 52 6.31 5.10 -0.03
C HIS A 52 6.24 6.08 -1.21
N LEU A 53 5.21 6.94 -1.18
CA LEU A 53 5.02 8.03 -2.12
C LEU A 53 5.57 9.32 -1.48
N PRO A 54 6.71 9.84 -1.94
CA PRO A 54 7.23 11.10 -1.42
C PRO A 54 6.32 12.27 -1.80
N VAL A 55 6.31 13.32 -0.97
CA VAL A 55 5.66 14.59 -1.32
C VAL A 55 6.52 15.30 -2.38
N GLU A 56 5.93 15.73 -3.49
CA GLU A 56 6.66 16.49 -4.50
C GLU A 56 7.21 17.80 -3.91
N GLY A 57 8.51 18.06 -4.12
CA GLY A 57 9.19 19.26 -3.62
C GLY A 57 9.83 19.12 -2.24
N ALA A 58 9.72 17.95 -1.58
CA ALA A 58 10.62 17.63 -0.48
C ALA A 58 12.04 17.47 -1.06
N PRO A 59 13.07 18.19 -0.55
CA PRO A 59 14.45 17.95 -0.95
C PRO A 59 14.81 16.48 -0.66
N ASP A 60 15.86 15.96 -1.30
CA ASP A 60 16.49 14.67 -0.97
C ASP A 60 16.99 14.71 0.47
N ASP A 61 16.07 14.54 1.39
CA ASP A 61 16.31 14.70 2.79
C ASP A 61 16.70 13.31 3.31
N PRO A 62 17.90 13.12 3.87
CA PRO A 62 18.20 11.91 4.64
C PRO A 62 17.18 11.66 5.77
N CYS A 63 16.37 12.65 6.15
CA CYS A 63 15.21 12.44 7.01
C CYS A 63 14.12 11.56 6.37
N ALA A 64 13.94 11.55 5.05
CA ALA A 64 12.92 10.74 4.39
C ALA A 64 13.20 9.23 4.55
N SER A 65 14.45 8.80 4.43
CA SER A 65 14.83 7.40 4.69
C SER A 65 14.67 7.03 6.17
N ILE A 66 15.04 7.92 7.09
CA ILE A 66 14.84 7.72 8.54
C ILE A 66 13.35 7.59 8.90
N LEU A 67 12.49 8.42 8.28
CA LEU A 67 11.04 8.36 8.48
C LEU A 67 10.46 7.05 7.95
N VAL A 68 10.93 6.58 6.79
CA VAL A 68 10.53 5.28 6.23
C VAL A 68 11.01 4.14 7.13
N ASP A 69 12.26 4.11 7.56
CA ASP A 69 12.80 3.05 8.43
C ASP A 69 12.03 2.99 9.76
N GLY A 70 11.78 4.15 10.37
CA GLY A 70 10.99 4.26 11.60
C GLY A 70 9.54 3.79 11.42
N LEU A 71 8.94 4.10 10.27
CA LEU A 71 7.61 3.61 9.90
C LEU A 71 7.60 2.10 9.69
N LEU A 72 8.55 1.53 8.96
CA LEU A 72 8.64 0.10 8.71
C LEU A 72 8.80 -0.67 10.02
N ALA A 73 9.66 -0.18 10.90
CA ALA A 73 9.81 -0.72 12.25
C ALA A 73 8.50 -0.63 13.05
N ARG A 74 7.83 0.53 13.05
CA ARG A 74 6.55 0.74 13.75
C ARG A 74 5.43 -0.16 13.23
N LEU A 75 5.38 -0.37 11.93
CA LEU A 75 4.37 -1.19 11.27
C LEU A 75 4.74 -2.68 11.21
N GLN A 76 5.94 -3.05 11.70
CA GLN A 76 6.48 -4.40 11.64
C GLN A 76 6.44 -4.95 10.21
N ILE A 77 6.94 -4.14 9.27
CA ILE A 77 7.08 -4.49 7.86
C ILE A 77 8.55 -4.81 7.62
N ASP A 78 8.79 -5.94 6.95
CA ASP A 78 10.15 -6.32 6.57
C ASP A 78 10.69 -5.29 5.57
N PRO A 79 11.85 -4.65 5.83
CA PRO A 79 12.46 -3.72 4.89
C PRO A 79 12.69 -4.32 3.50
N ALA A 80 12.89 -5.64 3.40
CA ALA A 80 13.07 -6.32 2.11
C ALA A 80 11.82 -6.28 1.21
N VAL A 81 10.63 -6.02 1.77
CA VAL A 81 9.37 -5.85 1.01
C VAL A 81 8.95 -4.38 0.90
N ALA A 82 9.75 -3.46 1.43
CA ALA A 82 9.49 -2.03 1.38
C ALA A 82 10.29 -1.37 0.26
N TRP A 83 9.58 -0.60 -0.55
CA TRP A 83 10.13 0.20 -1.62
C TRP A 83 9.84 1.66 -1.31
N VAL A 84 10.86 2.48 -1.46
CA VAL A 84 10.72 3.93 -1.46
C VAL A 84 10.81 4.34 -2.92
N ALA A 85 9.80 5.03 -3.44
CA ALA A 85 9.97 5.70 -4.71
C ALA A 85 11.09 6.75 -4.50
N GLY A 86 12.30 6.45 -4.99
CA GLY A 86 13.47 7.32 -4.86
C GLY A 86 13.46 8.45 -5.90
N HIS A 87 14.66 8.85 -6.36
CA HIS A 87 14.90 9.86 -7.42
C HIS A 87 14.28 9.52 -8.79
N GLU A 88 13.87 8.27 -9.01
CA GLU A 88 13.21 7.83 -10.22
C GLU A 88 11.76 8.35 -10.26
N THR A 89 11.20 8.54 -11.45
CA THR A 89 9.82 9.03 -11.54
C THR A 89 8.89 8.01 -10.88
N LEU A 90 7.81 8.46 -10.22
CA LEU A 90 6.80 7.56 -9.64
C LEU A 90 6.39 6.44 -10.61
N HIS A 91 6.31 6.76 -11.90
CA HIS A 91 5.99 5.81 -12.95
C HIS A 91 6.98 4.63 -12.98
N ASP A 92 8.28 4.90 -12.97
CA ASP A 92 9.34 3.89 -13.04
C ASP A 92 9.37 3.03 -11.79
N ALA A 93 9.35 3.63 -10.60
CA ALA A 93 9.31 2.91 -9.33
C ALA A 93 8.07 2.00 -9.22
N PHE A 94 6.90 2.54 -9.56
CA PHE A 94 5.65 1.79 -9.52
C PHE A 94 5.68 0.62 -10.51
N HIS A 95 6.10 0.88 -11.75
CA HIS A 95 6.17 -0.13 -12.78
C HIS A 95 7.19 -1.24 -12.46
N ALA A 96 8.37 -0.87 -11.95
CA ALA A 96 9.39 -1.80 -11.49
C ALA A 96 8.86 -2.68 -10.35
N CYS A 97 8.23 -2.08 -9.34
CA CYS A 97 7.64 -2.81 -8.22
C CYS A 97 6.55 -3.78 -8.70
N VAL A 98 5.62 -3.33 -9.53
CA VAL A 98 4.51 -4.17 -10.03
C VAL A 98 5.04 -5.36 -10.82
N LYS A 99 5.99 -5.15 -11.75
CA LYS A 99 6.55 -6.22 -12.58
C LYS A 99 7.43 -7.19 -11.82
N ALA A 100 8.32 -6.69 -10.95
CA ALA A 100 9.24 -7.55 -10.19
C ALA A 100 8.50 -8.51 -9.26
N HIS A 101 7.37 -8.06 -8.71
CA HIS A 101 6.66 -8.77 -7.65
C HIS A 101 5.36 -9.44 -8.10
N GLY A 102 4.93 -9.22 -9.33
CA GLY A 102 3.66 -9.73 -9.85
C GLY A 102 2.47 -9.17 -9.08
N VAL A 103 2.46 -7.86 -8.82
CA VAL A 103 1.39 -7.18 -8.06
C VAL A 103 0.09 -7.24 -8.84
N ASP A 104 -0.95 -7.77 -8.21
CA ASP A 104 -2.30 -7.91 -8.77
C ASP A 104 -3.34 -7.02 -8.06
N LEU A 105 -3.00 -6.49 -6.88
CA LEU A 105 -3.76 -5.46 -6.18
C LEU A 105 -2.87 -4.31 -5.70
N VAL A 106 -3.33 -3.09 -5.90
CA VAL A 106 -2.78 -1.87 -5.31
C VAL A 106 -3.78 -1.33 -4.32
N ILE A 107 -3.32 -1.04 -3.11
CA ILE A 107 -4.08 -0.30 -2.10
C ILE A 107 -3.39 1.06 -1.95
N ALA A 108 -4.06 2.12 -2.38
CA ALA A 108 -3.58 3.49 -2.28
C ALA A 108 -4.17 4.17 -1.05
N GLY A 109 -3.32 4.63 -0.14
CA GLY A 109 -3.71 5.50 0.97
C GLY A 109 -3.34 6.94 0.69
N ARG A 110 -4.27 7.88 0.88
CA ARG A 110 -4.05 9.30 0.62
C ARG A 110 -4.72 10.18 1.67
N CYS A 111 -4.16 11.36 1.95
CA CYS A 111 -4.87 12.40 2.69
C CYS A 111 -5.91 13.10 1.78
N SER A 112 -7.04 13.53 2.34
CA SER A 112 -8.12 14.20 1.59
C SER A 112 -7.68 15.52 0.95
N ASP A 113 -6.78 16.25 1.61
CA ASP A 113 -6.43 17.64 1.28
C ASP A 113 -5.17 17.75 0.39
N LEU A 114 -4.83 16.66 -0.31
CA LEU A 114 -3.63 16.62 -1.13
C LEU A 114 -3.75 17.45 -2.42
N PRO A 115 -2.67 18.14 -2.82
CA PRO A 115 -2.64 18.94 -4.05
C PRO A 115 -2.93 18.10 -5.31
N GLU A 116 -3.34 18.76 -6.39
CA GLU A 116 -3.71 18.09 -7.65
C GLU A 116 -2.55 17.32 -8.31
N HIS A 117 -1.32 17.74 -8.06
CA HIS A 117 -0.11 17.09 -8.58
C HIS A 117 0.43 15.99 -7.66
N ALA A 118 -0.21 15.72 -6.51
CA ALA A 118 0.25 14.72 -5.57
C ALA A 118 0.45 13.35 -6.25
N PRO A 119 1.57 12.65 -6.03
CA PRO A 119 1.90 11.39 -6.71
C PRO A 119 0.80 10.33 -6.61
N CYS A 120 0.09 10.26 -5.47
CA CYS A 120 -1.03 9.33 -5.27
C CYS A 120 -2.17 9.51 -6.29
N ARG A 121 -2.36 10.70 -6.87
CA ARG A 121 -3.40 10.96 -7.88
C ARG A 121 -3.09 10.32 -9.24
N ARG A 122 -1.83 9.95 -9.50
CA ARG A 122 -1.41 9.25 -10.71
C ARG A 122 -1.60 7.73 -10.62
N LEU A 123 -1.73 7.17 -9.42
CA LEU A 123 -1.86 5.72 -9.20
C LEU A 123 -3.02 5.06 -9.95
N PRO A 124 -4.24 5.65 -10.06
CA PRO A 124 -5.31 5.05 -10.87
C PRO A 124 -4.93 4.81 -12.32
N GLY A 125 -4.28 5.79 -12.96
CA GLY A 125 -3.81 5.65 -14.34
C GLY A 125 -2.74 4.58 -14.48
N LEU A 126 -1.77 4.54 -13.55
CA LEU A 126 -0.69 3.57 -13.56
C LEU A 126 -1.17 2.14 -13.31
N ALA A 127 -2.07 1.96 -12.32
CA ALA A 127 -2.64 0.65 -12.01
C ALA A 127 -3.46 0.10 -13.19
N ALA A 128 -4.26 0.95 -13.85
CA ALA A 128 -5.02 0.56 -15.02
C ALA A 128 -4.13 0.15 -16.21
N GLN A 129 -3.03 0.88 -16.46
CA GLN A 129 -2.06 0.54 -17.51
C GLN A 129 -1.40 -0.82 -17.29
N LEU A 130 -1.20 -1.22 -16.04
CA LEU A 130 -0.56 -2.47 -15.66
C LEU A 130 -1.55 -3.61 -15.37
N GLY A 131 -2.85 -3.36 -15.49
CA GLY A 131 -3.90 -4.35 -15.23
C GLY A 131 -4.06 -4.72 -13.75
N CYS A 132 -3.56 -3.89 -12.83
CA CYS A 132 -3.73 -4.09 -11.40
C CYS A 132 -5.13 -3.65 -10.95
N THR A 133 -5.71 -4.38 -10.00
CA THR A 133 -6.88 -3.86 -9.26
C THR A 133 -6.42 -2.71 -8.37
N LEU A 134 -7.21 -1.64 -8.23
CA LEU A 134 -6.90 -0.52 -7.32
C LEU A 134 -8.02 -0.33 -6.30
N ILE A 135 -7.65 -0.19 -5.03
CA ILE A 135 -8.50 0.30 -3.95
C ILE A 135 -7.86 1.58 -3.42
N ALA A 136 -8.56 2.71 -3.55
CA ALA A 136 -8.12 3.97 -2.96
C ALA A 136 -8.88 4.22 -1.65
N LEU A 137 -8.16 4.57 -0.59
CA LEU A 137 -8.71 4.99 0.69
C LEU A 137 -8.21 6.40 1.02
N GLU A 138 -9.10 7.18 1.63
CA GLU A 138 -8.79 8.51 2.11
C GLU A 138 -8.67 8.50 3.63
N ASP A 139 -7.65 9.20 4.13
CA ASP A 139 -7.54 9.62 5.52
C ASP A 139 -8.26 10.96 5.62
N SER A 140 -9.49 10.92 6.14
CA SER A 140 -10.26 12.09 6.52
C SER A 140 -10.23 12.17 8.03
N PRO A 141 -9.32 12.96 8.62
CA PRO A 141 -9.25 13.01 10.05
C PRO A 141 -10.49 13.73 10.60
N GLU A 142 -11.12 13.16 11.64
CA GLU A 142 -12.47 13.51 12.12
C GLU A 142 -12.62 14.92 12.75
N TRP A 143 -11.63 15.80 12.60
CA TRP A 143 -11.63 17.16 13.15
C TRP A 143 -12.07 18.25 12.17
N LEU A 144 -12.70 17.87 11.05
CA LEU A 144 -13.40 18.75 10.11
C LEU A 144 -14.92 18.71 10.29
#